data_AF-A0A946FBU1-F1
#
_entry.id   AF-A0A946FBU1-F1
#
_cell.length_a   1.000
_cell.length_b   1.000
_cell.length_c   1.000
_cell.angle_alpha   90.00
_cell.angle_beta   90.00
_cell.angle_gamma   90.00
#
_symmetry.space_group_name_H-M   'P 1'
#
loop_
_entity.id
_entity.type
_entity.pdbx_description
1 polymer ?
#
loop_
_entity_poly.entity_id
_entity_poly.type
_entity_poly.pdbx_seq_one_letter_code
_entity_poly.pdbx_strand_id
1 'polypeptide(L)'
;MNNLFSKQALTSEGWQANVRFEIREGRIKSLTAGSSKESGDIEAGIVIPGLANVHSHAFQRVMAGHTEYRGPAGTDNFWSWRERMYALAGRIDAAAMRAIARQAYGEMLATGFTSVAEFHYLHNEPGDDGTSEVMFEAIATAASEAGIRLTYVPILYERAGFKEPEPTAAQKRFARSVDQLLGHYEKVSKLTTNRFQTGLGVHSLRAVSANSLRTVAAAAKDTHVPMHIHVAEQQREVDECIEVLGARPVEWLLEQCDIDSSWCLVHATHLVDTEIAAIARSGAVVGLCPSTEANLGDGLFPLKSFLELGGRIAIGSDSHVSINPFEELRWLEYGQRLITQSRNVAAVSRPQTGRSLFDQALAGGALACGRQNDQLREGGLADLVVLDDDSPMLAGHTSKSFVDALIFSGFTLPIDRVMVDGQWRVVNGHRLDAESAGSAYAAVAQKLNRAAAS
;
A
#
# COMPACT_ATOMS: atom_id res chain seq x y z
N MET A 1 -26.52 11.93 7.95
CA MET A 1 -25.83 12.05 9.25
C MET A 1 -25.85 10.66 9.83
N ASN A 2 -24.68 10.11 10.12
CA ASN A 2 -24.56 8.78 10.71
C ASN A 2 -23.94 8.96 12.08
N ASN A 3 -24.74 8.82 13.14
CA ASN A 3 -24.20 8.82 14.49
C ASN A 3 -23.84 7.38 14.85
N LEU A 4 -22.65 7.19 15.41
CA LEU A 4 -22.11 5.89 15.79
C LEU A 4 -21.84 5.90 17.29
N PHE A 5 -22.27 4.87 18.00
CA PHE A 5 -21.87 4.64 19.38
C PHE A 5 -21.00 3.39 19.44
N SER A 6 -19.77 3.55 19.94
CA SER A 6 -18.79 2.48 20.10
C SER A 6 -18.48 2.19 21.55
N LYS A 7 -18.41 0.91 21.93
CA LYS A 7 -18.00 0.51 23.28
C LYS A 7 -16.54 0.86 23.58
N GLN A 8 -15.67 0.73 22.58
CA GLN A 8 -14.23 1.01 22.67
C GLN A 8 -13.75 1.59 21.34
N ALA A 9 -13.07 2.73 21.36
CA ALA A 9 -12.44 3.27 20.15
C ALA A 9 -10.97 3.60 20.37
N LEU A 10 -10.14 3.26 19.39
CA LEU A 10 -8.75 3.69 19.33
C LEU A 10 -8.67 5.05 18.64
N THR A 11 -8.68 6.13 19.41
CA THR A 11 -8.63 7.52 18.91
C THR A 11 -7.19 8.01 18.81
N SER A 12 -7.00 9.23 18.29
CA SER A 12 -5.70 9.92 18.31
C SER A 12 -5.12 10.13 19.73
N GLU A 13 -5.97 10.07 20.77
CA GLU A 13 -5.57 10.17 22.18
C GLU A 13 -5.37 8.80 22.85
N GLY A 14 -5.51 7.71 22.09
CA GLY A 14 -5.44 6.34 22.59
C GLY A 14 -6.82 5.70 22.74
N TRP A 15 -6.90 4.64 23.55
CA TRP A 15 -8.15 3.90 23.73
C TRP A 15 -9.12 4.66 24.64
N GLN A 16 -10.34 4.85 24.16
CA GLN A 16 -11.43 5.54 24.85
C GLN A 16 -12.65 4.62 24.92
N ALA A 17 -13.41 4.71 26.01
CA ALA A 17 -14.61 3.91 26.24
C ALA A 17 -15.89 4.71 25.93
N ASN A 18 -16.94 4.03 25.47
CA ASN A 18 -18.27 4.60 25.23
C ASN A 18 -18.21 5.88 24.38
N VAL A 19 -17.67 5.74 23.18
CA VAL A 19 -17.39 6.87 22.29
C VAL A 19 -18.55 7.06 21.33
N ARG A 20 -19.11 8.27 21.32
CA ARG A 20 -20.10 8.68 20.33
C ARG A 20 -19.45 9.52 19.25
N PHE A 21 -19.63 9.13 17.99
CA PHE A 21 -19.15 9.85 16.82
C PHE A 21 -20.32 10.48 16.09
N GLU A 22 -20.15 11.72 15.67
CA GLU A 22 -21.06 12.40 14.75
C GLU A 22 -20.40 12.51 13.38
N ILE A 23 -20.91 11.76 12.39
CA ILE A 23 -20.32 11.72 11.05
C ILE A 23 -21.18 12.48 10.05
N ARG A 24 -20.57 13.47 9.39
CA ARG A 24 -21.18 14.25 8.31
C ARG A 24 -20.17 14.48 7.20
N GLU A 25 -20.61 14.31 5.95
CA GLU A 25 -19.81 14.64 4.75
C GLU A 25 -18.43 13.97 4.74
N GLY A 26 -18.38 12.70 5.16
CA GLY A 26 -17.16 11.91 5.20
C GLY A 26 -16.15 12.31 6.28
N ARG A 27 -16.56 13.15 7.24
CA ARG A 27 -15.72 13.60 8.37
C ARG A 27 -16.39 13.38 9.72
N ILE A 28 -15.55 13.24 10.75
CA ILE A 28 -15.95 13.17 12.15
C ILE A 28 -16.13 14.62 12.65
N LYS A 29 -17.37 15.07 12.79
CA LYS A 29 -17.70 16.42 13.26
C LYS A 29 -17.50 16.58 14.76
N SER A 30 -17.78 15.52 15.52
CA SER A 30 -17.53 15.47 16.95
C SER A 30 -17.25 14.02 17.38
N LEU A 31 -16.42 13.88 18.41
CA LEU A 31 -16.08 12.60 19.04
C LEU A 31 -16.11 12.82 20.56
N THR A 32 -17.05 12.16 21.25
CA THR A 32 -17.26 12.34 22.68
C THR A 32 -17.10 11.01 23.41
N ALA A 33 -16.05 10.87 24.21
CA ALA A 33 -15.83 9.72 25.08
C ALA A 33 -16.70 9.77 26.34
N GLY A 34 -16.96 8.61 26.96
CA GLY A 34 -17.80 8.53 28.16
C GLY A 34 -19.28 8.91 27.92
N SER A 35 -19.73 8.86 26.67
CA SER A 35 -21.12 9.17 26.29
C SER A 35 -22.05 7.99 26.59
N SER A 36 -23.36 8.23 26.53
CA SER A 36 -24.36 7.18 26.37
C SER A 36 -24.75 7.01 24.90
N LYS A 37 -25.21 5.82 24.52
CA LYS A 37 -25.89 5.58 23.25
C LYS A 37 -27.19 6.37 23.21
N GLU A 38 -27.42 7.11 22.13
CA GLU A 38 -28.68 7.81 21.88
C GLU A 38 -29.59 7.02 20.94
N SER A 39 -30.87 7.39 20.91
CA SER A 39 -31.83 6.80 19.96
C SER A 39 -31.41 7.10 18.52
N GLY A 40 -31.32 6.05 17.69
CA GLY A 40 -30.91 6.17 16.30
C GLY A 40 -29.40 6.06 16.05
N ASP A 41 -28.58 5.99 17.11
CA ASP A 41 -27.15 5.70 16.94
C ASP A 41 -26.96 4.28 16.40
N ILE A 42 -26.10 4.16 15.39
CA ILE A 42 -25.61 2.88 14.91
C ILE A 42 -24.68 2.32 15.99
N GLU A 43 -24.93 1.10 16.45
CA GLU A 43 -24.06 0.44 17.41
C GLU A 43 -22.84 -0.15 16.69
N ALA A 44 -21.67 0.09 17.28
CA ALA A 44 -20.41 -0.50 16.91
C ALA A 44 -19.74 -1.09 18.15
N GLY A 45 -19.01 -2.17 17.95
CA GLY A 45 -18.21 -2.78 18.99
C GLY A 45 -16.93 -2.00 19.24
N ILE A 46 -15.80 -2.64 18.95
CA ILE A 46 -14.47 -2.03 18.97
C ILE A 46 -14.20 -1.29 17.64
N VAL A 47 -13.87 0.00 17.70
CA VAL A 47 -13.54 0.83 16.54
C VAL A 47 -12.04 1.13 16.51
N ILE A 48 -11.41 0.90 15.36
CA ILE A 48 -10.01 1.25 15.09
C ILE A 48 -9.89 2.08 13.81
N PRO A 49 -8.82 2.89 13.63
CA PRO A 49 -8.63 3.61 12.38
C PRO A 49 -8.30 2.63 11.24
N GLY A 50 -8.70 2.97 10.02
CA GLY A 50 -8.40 2.15 8.85
C GLY A 50 -6.98 2.37 8.34
N LEU A 51 -6.25 1.30 8.05
CA LEU A 51 -4.86 1.42 7.58
C LEU A 51 -4.82 1.80 6.09
N ALA A 52 -3.71 2.45 5.71
CA ALA A 52 -3.38 2.69 4.31
C ALA A 52 -2.53 1.55 3.76
N ASN A 53 -2.89 1.06 2.58
CA ASN A 53 -2.04 0.21 1.77
C ASN A 53 -1.16 1.11 0.90
N VAL A 54 0.12 1.30 1.25
CA VAL A 54 0.96 2.33 0.61
C VAL A 54 1.61 1.90 -0.70
N HIS A 55 1.43 0.65 -1.10
CA HIS A 55 2.03 0.14 -2.32
C HIS A 55 1.20 -0.99 -2.92
N SER A 56 0.82 -0.82 -4.17
CA SER A 56 -0.12 -1.68 -4.88
C SER A 56 0.18 -1.68 -6.38
N HIS A 57 0.12 -2.87 -6.97
CA HIS A 57 0.12 -3.08 -8.41
C HIS A 57 -1.12 -3.90 -8.78
N ALA A 58 -2.28 -3.25 -8.93
CA ALA A 58 -3.58 -3.90 -8.96
C ALA A 58 -3.67 -5.10 -9.90
N PHE A 59 -3.13 -4.97 -11.13
CA PHE A 59 -3.19 -6.04 -12.13
C PHE A 59 -2.48 -7.33 -11.71
N GLN A 60 -1.49 -7.27 -10.80
CA GLN A 60 -0.77 -8.43 -10.33
C GLN A 60 -1.64 -9.36 -9.47
N ARG A 61 -2.77 -8.86 -8.94
CA ARG A 61 -3.71 -9.68 -8.15
C ARG A 61 -4.16 -10.94 -8.88
N VAL A 62 -4.38 -10.86 -10.20
CA VAL A 62 -4.81 -12.01 -10.99
C VAL A 62 -3.71 -13.07 -11.16
N MET A 63 -2.46 -12.73 -10.86
CA MET A 63 -1.31 -13.63 -10.87
C MET A 63 -1.05 -14.29 -9.52
N ALA A 64 -1.63 -13.78 -8.43
CA ALA A 64 -1.36 -14.25 -7.09
C ALA A 64 -1.54 -15.77 -6.96
N GLY A 65 -0.48 -16.46 -6.54
CA GLY A 65 -0.44 -17.93 -6.42
C GLY A 65 -0.18 -18.70 -7.73
N HIS A 66 -0.30 -18.07 -8.90
CA HIS A 66 -0.03 -18.71 -10.19
C HIS A 66 1.47 -18.83 -10.51
N THR A 67 2.35 -18.26 -9.69
CA THR A 67 3.81 -18.32 -9.88
C THR A 67 4.50 -19.39 -9.04
N GLU A 68 3.77 -20.10 -8.18
CA GLU A 68 4.30 -21.04 -7.18
C GLU A 68 4.61 -22.42 -7.78
N TYR A 69 5.42 -22.43 -8.84
CA TYR A 69 5.94 -23.64 -9.45
C TYR A 69 7.36 -23.40 -9.97
N ARG A 70 8.22 -24.40 -9.76
CA ARG A 70 9.62 -24.34 -10.17
C ARG A 70 9.71 -24.39 -11.70
N GLY A 71 10.42 -23.45 -12.31
CA GLY A 71 10.74 -23.46 -13.73
C GLY A 71 11.69 -24.61 -14.11
N PRO A 72 11.79 -24.97 -15.40
CA PRO A 72 12.63 -26.08 -15.87
C PRO A 72 14.12 -25.93 -15.55
N ALA A 73 14.60 -24.68 -15.40
CA ALA A 73 15.98 -24.39 -15.04
C ALA A 73 16.33 -24.79 -13.59
N GLY A 74 15.34 -25.12 -12.75
CA GLY A 74 15.57 -25.57 -11.37
C GLY A 74 16.05 -24.47 -10.42
N THR A 75 16.11 -23.21 -10.86
CA THR A 75 16.41 -22.00 -10.08
C THR A 75 15.45 -20.87 -10.45
N ASP A 76 14.60 -20.46 -9.51
CA ASP A 76 13.69 -19.30 -9.64
C ASP A 76 14.01 -18.24 -8.60
N ASN A 77 13.79 -16.98 -8.97
CA ASN A 77 13.99 -15.79 -8.16
C ASN A 77 13.05 -14.67 -8.69
N PHE A 78 13.14 -13.47 -8.11
CA PHE A 78 12.43 -12.28 -8.58
C PHE A 78 12.45 -12.08 -10.10
N TRP A 79 13.59 -12.33 -10.75
CA TRP A 79 13.77 -12.04 -12.17
C TRP A 79 13.01 -13.01 -13.07
N SER A 80 12.94 -14.31 -12.72
CA SER A 80 12.11 -15.27 -13.45
C SER A 80 10.62 -15.07 -13.17
N TRP A 81 10.25 -14.64 -11.96
CA TRP A 81 8.88 -14.20 -11.65
C TRP A 81 8.48 -12.99 -12.51
N ARG A 82 9.38 -12.01 -12.67
CA ARG A 82 9.14 -10.78 -13.43
C ARG A 82 8.84 -11.03 -14.91
N GLU A 83 9.46 -12.04 -15.51
CA GLU A 83 9.15 -12.43 -16.90
C GLU A 83 7.69 -12.91 -17.05
N ARG A 84 7.18 -13.66 -16.07
CA ARG A 84 5.78 -14.10 -16.04
C ARG A 84 4.84 -12.92 -15.82
N MET A 85 5.22 -11.98 -14.95
CA MET A 85 4.50 -10.73 -14.75
C MET A 85 4.42 -9.91 -16.03
N TYR A 86 5.51 -9.79 -16.78
CA TYR A 86 5.53 -9.12 -18.09
C TYR A 86 4.62 -9.78 -19.12
N ALA A 87 4.59 -11.12 -19.17
CA ALA A 87 3.68 -11.86 -20.05
C ALA A 87 2.20 -11.65 -19.69
N LEU A 88 1.88 -11.52 -18.39
CA LEU A 88 0.56 -11.11 -17.94
C LEU A 88 0.26 -9.66 -18.34
N ALA A 89 1.16 -8.73 -17.99
CA ALA A 89 0.99 -7.30 -18.23
C ALA A 89 0.67 -7.03 -19.70
N GLY A 90 1.35 -7.72 -20.62
CA GLY A 90 1.13 -7.65 -22.07
C GLY A 90 -0.29 -7.95 -22.56
N ARG A 91 -1.15 -8.58 -21.74
CA ARG A 91 -2.51 -9.02 -22.09
C ARG A 91 -3.63 -8.27 -21.35
N ILE A 92 -3.31 -7.43 -20.38
CA ILE A 92 -4.30 -6.67 -19.61
C ILE A 92 -4.80 -5.48 -20.42
N ASP A 93 -6.07 -5.46 -20.82
CA ASP A 93 -6.77 -4.29 -21.35
C ASP A 93 -7.43 -3.47 -20.21
N ALA A 94 -8.00 -2.30 -20.52
CA ALA A 94 -8.62 -1.43 -19.53
C ALA A 94 -9.81 -2.09 -18.80
N ALA A 95 -10.59 -2.92 -19.50
CA ALA A 95 -11.71 -3.65 -18.91
C ALA A 95 -11.23 -4.70 -17.90
N ALA A 96 -10.17 -5.44 -18.22
CA ALA A 96 -9.51 -6.37 -17.32
C ALA A 96 -8.91 -5.64 -16.12
N MET A 97 -8.21 -4.52 -16.35
CA MET A 97 -7.64 -3.69 -15.27
C MET A 97 -8.71 -3.28 -14.27
N ARG A 98 -9.85 -2.73 -14.73
CA ARG A 98 -10.94 -2.30 -13.85
C ARG A 98 -11.49 -3.46 -13.02
N ALA A 99 -11.75 -4.62 -13.64
CA ALA A 99 -12.29 -5.77 -12.94
C ALA A 99 -11.33 -6.30 -11.87
N ILE A 100 -10.04 -6.40 -12.20
CA ILE A 100 -9.00 -6.87 -11.28
C ILE A 100 -8.81 -5.87 -10.13
N ALA A 101 -8.66 -4.59 -10.43
CA ALA A 101 -8.48 -3.54 -9.44
C ALA A 101 -9.69 -3.44 -8.50
N ARG A 102 -10.91 -3.50 -9.03
CA ARG A 102 -12.13 -3.46 -8.20
C ARG A 102 -12.23 -4.66 -7.25
N GLN A 103 -11.78 -5.83 -7.70
CA GLN A 103 -11.69 -7.00 -6.84
C GLN A 103 -10.65 -6.77 -5.73
N ALA A 104 -9.42 -6.41 -6.09
CA ALA A 104 -8.33 -6.17 -5.13
C ALA A 104 -8.69 -5.09 -4.10
N TYR A 105 -9.22 -3.95 -4.53
CA TYR A 105 -9.58 -2.84 -3.65
C TYR A 105 -10.69 -3.18 -2.66
N GLY A 106 -11.68 -3.99 -3.05
CA GLY A 106 -12.66 -4.40 -2.07
C GLY A 106 -12.16 -5.53 -1.17
N GLU A 107 -11.19 -6.37 -1.59
CA GLU A 107 -10.49 -7.31 -0.70
C GLU A 107 -9.67 -6.53 0.35
N MET A 108 -9.05 -5.41 -0.04
CA MET A 108 -8.40 -4.47 0.88
C MET A 108 -9.41 -3.93 1.90
N LEU A 109 -10.59 -3.47 1.45
CA LEU A 109 -11.67 -3.02 2.33
C LEU A 109 -12.14 -4.13 3.28
N ALA A 110 -12.31 -5.36 2.79
CA ALA A 110 -12.75 -6.50 3.61
C ALA A 110 -11.76 -6.87 4.71
N THR A 111 -10.49 -6.48 4.58
CA THR A 111 -9.40 -6.85 5.50
C THR A 111 -8.91 -5.70 6.36
N GLY A 112 -9.49 -4.50 6.22
CA GLY A 112 -9.26 -3.35 7.10
C GLY A 112 -8.36 -2.26 6.54
N PHE A 113 -7.92 -2.38 5.28
CA PHE A 113 -7.38 -1.24 4.54
C PHE A 113 -8.52 -0.32 4.11
N THR A 114 -8.39 0.99 4.31
CA THR A 114 -9.40 2.00 3.88
C THR A 114 -8.90 2.88 2.75
N SER A 115 -7.60 2.83 2.46
CA SER A 115 -6.96 3.58 1.39
C SER A 115 -5.87 2.75 0.71
N VAL A 116 -5.58 3.10 -0.54
CA VAL A 116 -4.50 2.49 -1.33
C VAL A 116 -3.72 3.57 -2.09
N ALA A 117 -2.40 3.48 -2.08
CA ALA A 117 -1.53 4.16 -3.03
C ALA A 117 -1.25 3.20 -4.20
N GLU A 118 -1.89 3.46 -5.35
CA GLU A 118 -1.72 2.65 -6.54
C GLU A 118 -0.47 3.13 -7.30
N PHE A 119 0.59 2.33 -7.25
CA PHE A 119 1.84 2.57 -7.95
C PHE A 119 1.67 2.09 -9.40
N HIS A 120 1.16 3.00 -10.24
CA HIS A 120 0.64 2.65 -11.55
C HIS A 120 1.67 2.87 -12.66
N TYR A 121 2.18 1.77 -13.20
CA TYR A 121 3.10 1.77 -14.35
C TYR A 121 2.55 1.09 -15.60
N LEU A 122 1.33 0.53 -15.59
CA LEU A 122 0.72 -0.06 -16.80
C LEU A 122 -0.13 0.97 -17.54
N HIS A 123 0.55 1.92 -18.19
CA HIS A 123 -0.05 3.12 -18.76
C HIS A 123 -0.88 2.88 -20.02
N ASN A 124 -0.43 1.95 -20.86
CA ASN A 124 -0.97 1.77 -22.21
C ASN A 124 -1.66 0.40 -22.30
N GLU A 125 -2.78 0.31 -22.98
CA GLU A 125 -3.43 -0.98 -23.29
C GLU A 125 -2.73 -1.69 -24.48
N PRO A 126 -3.01 -2.99 -24.76
CA PRO A 126 -2.41 -3.66 -25.91
C PRO A 126 -2.80 -2.97 -27.22
N GLY A 127 -1.79 -2.51 -27.99
CA GLY A 127 -2.00 -1.88 -29.30
C GLY A 127 -2.26 -0.37 -29.26
N ASP A 128 -2.24 0.25 -28.08
CA ASP A 128 -2.32 1.70 -27.88
C ASP A 128 -1.05 2.43 -28.37
N ASP A 129 -1.22 3.66 -28.84
CA ASP A 129 -0.14 4.56 -29.27
C ASP A 129 0.50 5.34 -28.10
N GLY A 130 -0.03 5.17 -26.89
CA GLY A 130 0.48 5.76 -25.65
C GLY A 130 -0.10 7.14 -25.32
N THR A 131 -1.15 7.55 -26.04
CA THR A 131 -1.86 8.81 -25.79
C THR A 131 -3.16 8.63 -25.00
N SER A 132 -3.64 7.39 -24.88
CA SER A 132 -4.86 7.06 -24.16
C SER A 132 -4.74 7.22 -22.65
N GLU A 133 -5.87 7.51 -22.00
CA GLU A 133 -6.01 7.62 -20.54
C GLU A 133 -6.84 6.44 -19.95
N VAL A 134 -7.24 5.48 -20.78
CA VAL A 134 -8.19 4.41 -20.41
C VAL A 134 -7.70 3.51 -19.27
N MET A 135 -6.38 3.31 -19.15
CA MET A 135 -5.81 2.51 -18.05
C MET A 135 -5.91 3.25 -16.71
N PHE A 136 -5.68 4.57 -16.71
CA PHE A 136 -5.94 5.43 -15.54
C PHE A 136 -7.43 5.45 -15.21
N GLU A 137 -8.30 5.65 -16.20
CA GLU A 137 -9.75 5.66 -16.01
C GLU A 137 -10.26 4.35 -15.41
N ALA A 138 -9.69 3.21 -15.82
CA ALA A 138 -10.00 1.91 -15.25
C ALA A 138 -9.67 1.82 -13.76
N ILE A 139 -8.49 2.29 -13.34
CA ILE A 139 -8.06 2.36 -11.94
C ILE A 139 -8.95 3.30 -11.12
N ALA A 140 -9.17 4.53 -11.60
CA ALA A 140 -9.99 5.53 -10.91
C ALA A 140 -11.44 5.06 -10.75
N THR A 141 -12.00 4.43 -11.79
CA THR A 141 -13.34 3.86 -11.77
C THR A 141 -13.42 2.70 -10.78
N ALA A 142 -12.47 1.76 -10.83
CA ALA A 142 -12.43 0.63 -9.91
C ALA A 142 -12.38 1.07 -8.43
N ALA A 143 -11.57 2.08 -8.11
CA ALA A 143 -11.50 2.63 -6.75
C ALA A 143 -12.81 3.30 -6.34
N SER A 144 -13.43 4.06 -7.24
CA SER A 144 -14.72 4.71 -6.99
C SER A 144 -15.84 3.69 -6.74
N GLU A 145 -15.89 2.61 -7.54
CA GLU A 145 -16.87 1.53 -7.44
C GLU A 145 -16.70 0.70 -6.16
N ALA A 146 -15.47 0.31 -5.82
CA ALA A 146 -15.18 -0.38 -4.56
C ALA A 146 -15.43 0.54 -3.35
N GLY A 147 -15.20 1.84 -3.53
CA GLY A 147 -15.37 2.85 -2.50
C GLY A 147 -14.15 3.03 -1.59
N ILE A 148 -12.98 2.52 -1.98
CA ILE A 148 -11.70 2.75 -1.29
C ILE A 148 -11.20 4.18 -1.56
N ARG A 149 -10.42 4.77 -0.65
CA ARG A 149 -9.67 6.00 -1.01
C ARG A 149 -8.48 5.63 -1.88
N LEU A 150 -8.26 6.41 -2.93
CA LEU A 150 -7.15 6.22 -3.85
C LEU A 150 -6.17 7.39 -3.72
N THR A 151 -4.88 7.06 -3.59
CA THR A 151 -3.77 7.93 -3.97
C THR A 151 -3.19 7.36 -5.25
N TYR A 152 -3.47 7.98 -6.39
CA TYR A 152 -2.98 7.51 -7.68
C TYR A 152 -1.58 8.04 -7.93
N VAL A 153 -0.61 7.14 -8.06
CA VAL A 153 0.80 7.48 -8.26
C VAL A 153 1.20 7.02 -9.67
N PRO A 154 1.11 7.88 -10.70
CA PRO A 154 1.61 7.55 -12.03
C PRO A 154 3.14 7.48 -11.99
N ILE A 155 3.68 6.43 -12.61
CA ILE A 155 5.10 6.08 -12.49
C ILE A 155 5.85 6.35 -13.78
N LEU A 156 6.98 7.06 -13.68
CA LEU A 156 7.93 7.13 -14.77
C LEU A 156 8.63 5.79 -14.97
N TYR A 157 8.61 5.31 -16.21
CA TYR A 157 9.42 4.20 -16.67
C TYR A 157 10.00 4.60 -18.04
N GLU A 158 11.31 4.63 -18.20
CA GLU A 158 11.95 5.04 -19.46
C GLU A 158 13.02 4.06 -19.93
N ARG A 159 13.50 3.16 -19.08
CA ARG A 159 14.66 2.30 -19.37
C ARG A 159 14.43 0.86 -18.91
N ALA A 160 15.03 -0.12 -19.58
CA ALA A 160 14.94 -1.53 -19.18
C ALA A 160 15.86 -1.89 -18.00
N GLY A 161 16.96 -1.14 -17.82
CA GLY A 161 17.94 -1.35 -16.77
C GLY A 161 19.07 -0.32 -16.78
N PHE A 162 19.98 -0.40 -15.80
CA PHE A 162 21.10 0.54 -15.65
C PHE A 162 21.98 0.67 -16.90
N LYS A 163 22.17 -0.44 -17.64
CA LYS A 163 22.96 -0.52 -18.88
C LYS A 163 22.10 -0.58 -20.14
N GLU A 164 20.77 -0.54 -19.99
CA GLU A 164 19.80 -0.73 -21.07
C GLU A 164 18.94 0.53 -21.21
N PRO A 165 19.36 1.51 -22.03
CA PRO A 165 18.73 2.83 -22.10
C PRO A 165 17.34 2.82 -22.76
N GLU A 166 16.96 1.74 -23.43
CA GLU A 166 15.68 1.63 -24.11
C GLU A 166 14.79 0.57 -23.45
N PRO A 167 13.48 0.78 -23.33
CA PRO A 167 12.54 -0.24 -22.88
C PRO A 167 12.53 -1.44 -23.84
N THR A 168 12.47 -2.64 -23.27
CA THR A 168 12.22 -3.87 -24.05
C THR A 168 10.80 -3.87 -24.61
N ALA A 169 10.50 -4.78 -25.55
CA ALA A 169 9.15 -4.94 -26.09
C ALA A 169 8.09 -5.17 -25.01
N ALA A 170 8.42 -5.88 -23.94
CA ALA A 170 7.52 -6.13 -22.81
C ALA A 170 7.29 -4.89 -21.93
N GLN A 171 8.24 -3.94 -21.92
CA GLN A 171 8.18 -2.72 -21.11
C GLN A 171 7.60 -1.52 -21.85
N LYS A 172 7.39 -1.60 -23.18
CA LYS A 172 6.81 -0.51 -23.98
C LYS A 172 5.47 0.01 -23.44
N ARG A 173 4.70 -0.85 -22.77
CA ARG A 173 3.41 -0.47 -22.17
C ARG A 173 3.55 0.32 -20.86
N PHE A 174 4.75 0.32 -20.29
CA PHE A 174 5.10 1.11 -19.11
C PHE A 174 5.82 2.39 -19.50
N ALA A 175 6.45 2.41 -20.68
CA ALA A 175 7.28 3.50 -21.11
C ALA A 175 6.49 4.81 -21.25
N ARG A 176 6.98 5.88 -20.62
CA ARG A 176 6.55 7.27 -20.82
C ARG A 176 7.75 8.19 -20.79
N SER A 177 7.72 9.27 -21.57
CA SER A 177 8.66 10.38 -21.38
C SER A 177 8.28 11.19 -20.14
N VAL A 178 9.23 11.98 -19.62
CA VAL A 178 8.99 12.92 -18.51
C VAL A 178 7.84 13.87 -18.85
N ASP A 179 7.83 14.45 -20.05
CA ASP A 179 6.77 15.37 -20.49
C ASP A 179 5.40 14.70 -20.55
N GLN A 180 5.32 13.45 -21.03
CA GLN A 180 4.08 12.69 -21.04
C GLN A 180 3.58 12.40 -19.62
N LEU A 181 4.48 12.02 -18.70
CA LEU A 181 4.13 11.77 -17.31
C LEU A 181 3.63 13.04 -16.61
N LEU A 182 4.37 14.15 -16.73
CA LEU A 182 4.00 15.40 -16.07
C LEU A 182 2.74 16.02 -16.68
N GLY A 183 2.56 15.91 -18.00
CA GLY A 183 1.32 16.30 -18.67
C GLY A 183 0.12 15.45 -18.22
N HIS A 184 0.29 14.14 -18.05
CA HIS A 184 -0.73 13.26 -17.46
C HIS A 184 -1.03 13.65 -16.01
N TYR A 185 0.00 13.84 -15.18
CA TYR A 185 -0.12 14.29 -13.80
C TYR A 185 -0.92 15.60 -13.68
N GLU A 186 -0.64 16.59 -14.53
CA GLU A 186 -1.37 17.87 -14.53
C GLU A 186 -2.88 17.69 -14.83
N LYS A 187 -3.25 16.72 -15.67
CA LYS A 187 -4.66 16.40 -15.94
C LYS A 187 -5.31 15.74 -14.72
N VAL A 188 -4.67 14.70 -14.16
CA VAL A 188 -5.26 13.91 -13.08
C VAL A 188 -5.29 14.66 -11.74
N SER A 189 -4.33 15.56 -11.47
CA SER A 189 -4.30 16.36 -10.25
C SER A 189 -5.51 17.32 -10.13
N LYS A 190 -6.08 17.73 -11.27
CA LYS A 190 -7.33 18.53 -11.34
C LYS A 190 -8.57 17.73 -10.92
N LEU A 191 -8.46 16.41 -10.80
CA LEU A 191 -9.55 15.51 -10.39
C LEU A 191 -9.52 15.19 -8.88
N THR A 192 -8.58 15.76 -8.11
CA THR A 192 -8.43 15.52 -6.67
C THR A 192 -9.71 15.83 -5.89
N THR A 193 -10.02 14.96 -4.93
CA THR A 193 -11.16 15.04 -4.01
C THR A 193 -10.76 14.50 -2.63
N ASN A 194 -11.68 14.51 -1.66
CA ASN A 194 -11.42 13.81 -0.40
C ASN A 194 -11.08 12.31 -0.60
N ARG A 195 -11.70 11.63 -1.59
CA ARG A 195 -11.48 10.19 -1.87
C ARG A 195 -10.37 9.90 -2.89
N PHE A 196 -9.97 10.89 -3.69
CA PHE A 196 -8.95 10.74 -4.73
C PHE A 196 -7.83 11.77 -4.53
N GLN A 197 -6.62 11.30 -4.27
CA GLN A 197 -5.41 12.10 -4.23
C GLN A 197 -4.45 11.59 -5.30
N THR A 198 -3.38 12.34 -5.56
CA THR A 198 -2.35 11.92 -6.50
C THR A 198 -0.96 12.03 -5.86
N GLY A 199 -0.02 11.25 -6.38
CA GLY A 199 1.41 11.34 -6.11
C GLY A 199 2.19 11.48 -7.42
N LEU A 200 3.50 11.41 -7.31
CA LEU A 200 4.39 11.18 -8.45
C LEU A 200 5.36 10.06 -8.08
N GLY A 201 5.89 9.37 -9.08
CA GLY A 201 6.91 8.37 -8.82
C GLY A 201 7.76 8.08 -10.02
N VAL A 202 8.90 7.47 -9.76
CA VAL A 202 9.70 6.77 -10.76
C VAL A 202 9.73 5.30 -10.37
N HIS A 203 9.82 4.39 -11.35
CA HIS A 203 9.75 2.97 -11.02
C HIS A 203 10.91 2.56 -10.11
N SER A 204 12.14 2.70 -10.59
CA SER A 204 13.35 2.44 -9.81
C SER A 204 14.56 3.11 -10.47
N LEU A 205 15.71 3.11 -9.80
CA LEU A 205 16.96 3.62 -10.38
C LEU A 205 17.39 2.88 -11.66
N ARG A 206 16.92 1.64 -11.85
CA ARG A 206 17.12 0.86 -13.08
C ARG A 206 16.34 1.43 -14.26
N ALA A 207 15.16 1.98 -13.98
CA ALA A 207 14.17 2.31 -14.99
C ALA A 207 14.16 3.79 -15.39
N VAL A 208 14.99 4.63 -14.77
CA VAL A 208 15.11 6.06 -15.06
C VAL A 208 16.55 6.56 -15.06
N SER A 209 16.80 7.65 -15.77
CA SER A 209 18.03 8.42 -15.77
C SER A 209 18.06 9.38 -14.58
N ALA A 210 19.28 9.80 -14.19
CA ALA A 210 19.46 10.76 -13.10
C ALA A 210 18.74 12.10 -13.37
N ASN A 211 18.72 12.54 -14.64
CA ASN A 211 18.03 13.77 -15.01
C ASN A 211 16.52 13.64 -14.84
N SER A 212 15.94 12.56 -15.35
CA SER A 212 14.50 12.32 -15.23
C SER A 212 14.06 12.14 -13.77
N LEU A 213 14.85 11.42 -12.96
CA LEU A 213 14.63 11.30 -11.51
C LEU A 213 14.55 12.68 -10.85
N ARG A 214 15.56 13.54 -11.06
CA ARG A 214 15.59 14.88 -10.45
C ARG A 214 14.42 15.75 -10.93
N THR A 215 14.05 15.67 -12.21
CA THR A 215 12.92 16.43 -12.75
C THR A 215 11.59 16.00 -12.13
N VAL A 216 11.33 14.70 -12.00
CA VAL A 216 10.09 14.20 -11.38
C VAL A 216 10.08 14.49 -9.87
N ALA A 217 11.22 14.33 -9.19
CA ALA A 217 11.37 14.66 -7.78
C ALA A 217 11.12 16.15 -7.50
N ALA A 218 11.65 17.05 -8.34
CA ALA A 218 11.38 18.49 -8.24
C ALA A 218 9.89 18.79 -8.45
N ALA A 219 9.25 18.18 -9.45
CA ALA A 219 7.82 18.36 -9.69
C ALA A 219 6.96 17.88 -8.51
N ALA A 220 7.31 16.73 -7.90
CA ALA A 220 6.62 16.22 -6.71
C ALA A 220 6.73 17.20 -5.53
N LYS A 221 7.94 17.73 -5.29
CA LYS A 221 8.21 18.74 -4.25
C LYS A 221 7.44 20.05 -4.50
N ASP A 222 7.51 20.59 -5.71
CA ASP A 222 6.85 21.86 -6.08
C ASP A 222 5.33 21.78 -5.95
N THR A 223 4.76 20.60 -6.23
CA THR A 223 3.32 20.36 -6.14
C THR A 223 2.88 19.75 -4.82
N HIS A 224 3.81 19.54 -3.88
CA HIS A 224 3.56 19.06 -2.51
C HIS A 224 2.83 17.70 -2.47
N VAL A 225 3.12 16.83 -3.43
CA VAL A 225 2.56 15.47 -3.51
C VAL A 225 3.61 14.42 -3.12
N PRO A 226 3.20 13.25 -2.61
CA PRO A 226 4.15 12.22 -2.24
C PRO A 226 4.94 11.71 -3.45
N MET A 227 6.23 11.42 -3.22
CA MET A 227 7.14 10.85 -4.20
C MET A 227 7.41 9.38 -3.87
N HIS A 228 7.16 8.45 -4.81
CA HIS A 228 7.39 7.02 -4.60
C HIS A 228 8.47 6.46 -5.53
N ILE A 229 9.23 5.49 -5.04
CA ILE A 229 10.27 4.78 -5.79
C ILE A 229 10.54 3.39 -5.19
N HIS A 230 10.68 2.36 -6.04
CA HIS A 230 11.29 1.09 -5.63
C HIS A 230 12.81 1.26 -5.52
N VAL A 231 13.38 0.91 -4.37
CA VAL A 231 14.83 1.06 -4.14
C VAL A 231 15.38 -0.05 -3.24
N ALA A 232 16.52 -0.61 -3.64
CA ALA A 232 17.26 -1.61 -2.86
C ALA A 232 16.43 -2.85 -2.44
N GLU A 233 15.47 -3.25 -3.28
CA GLU A 233 14.64 -4.45 -3.09
C GLU A 233 15.46 -5.75 -3.24
N GLN A 234 16.32 -5.81 -4.25
CA GLN A 234 17.07 -7.00 -4.65
C GLN A 234 18.58 -6.77 -4.57
N GLN A 235 19.35 -7.73 -4.05
CA GLN A 235 20.81 -7.65 -4.00
C GLN A 235 21.43 -7.42 -5.40
N ARG A 236 20.84 -7.99 -6.45
CA ARG A 236 21.29 -7.73 -7.82
C ARG A 236 21.15 -6.26 -8.24
N GLU A 237 20.12 -5.54 -7.78
CA GLU A 237 20.01 -4.10 -8.03
C GLU A 237 21.16 -3.35 -7.33
N VAL A 238 21.48 -3.73 -6.10
CA VAL A 238 22.60 -3.14 -5.35
C VAL A 238 23.92 -3.33 -6.10
N ASP A 239 24.21 -4.55 -6.55
CA ASP A 239 25.46 -4.87 -7.24
C ASP A 239 25.58 -4.11 -8.58
N GLU A 240 24.50 -4.08 -9.38
CA GLU A 240 24.48 -3.35 -10.65
C GLU A 240 24.56 -1.82 -10.44
N CYS A 241 23.96 -1.29 -9.37
CA CYS A 241 24.04 0.12 -9.03
C CYS A 241 25.47 0.54 -8.66
N ILE A 242 26.17 -0.25 -7.83
CA ILE A 242 27.58 -0.02 -7.50
C ILE A 242 28.43 -0.09 -8.76
N GLU A 243 28.20 -1.08 -9.63
CA GLU A 243 28.97 -1.26 -10.85
C GLU A 243 28.83 -0.07 -11.82
N VAL A 244 27.61 0.46 -11.99
CA VAL A 244 27.30 1.48 -13.01
C VAL A 244 27.41 2.91 -12.48
N LEU A 245 27.01 3.13 -11.23
CA LEU A 245 26.90 4.45 -10.62
C LEU A 245 27.94 4.70 -9.52
N GLY A 246 28.70 3.68 -9.12
CA GLY A 246 29.78 3.81 -8.13
C GLY A 246 29.32 3.91 -6.68
N ALA A 247 28.02 3.75 -6.41
CA ALA A 247 27.42 3.88 -5.08
C ALA A 247 26.25 2.89 -4.93
N ARG A 248 25.84 2.62 -3.69
CA ARG A 248 24.64 1.81 -3.43
C ARG A 248 23.35 2.56 -3.82
N PRO A 249 22.21 1.88 -4.02
CA PRO A 249 20.99 2.54 -4.48
C PRO A 249 20.52 3.70 -3.58
N VAL A 250 20.47 3.51 -2.26
CA VAL A 250 20.00 4.55 -1.35
C VAL A 250 21.05 5.65 -1.17
N GLU A 251 22.32 5.27 -1.02
CA GLU A 251 23.44 6.22 -1.02
C GLU A 251 23.38 7.16 -2.24
N TRP A 252 23.30 6.59 -3.44
CA TRP A 252 23.22 7.36 -4.67
C TRP A 252 21.97 8.23 -4.74
N LEU A 253 20.80 7.70 -4.36
CA LEU A 253 19.55 8.46 -4.36
C LEU A 253 19.62 9.71 -3.48
N LEU A 254 20.23 9.59 -2.29
CA LEU A 254 20.45 10.70 -1.36
C LEU A 254 21.42 11.77 -1.90
N GLU A 255 22.37 11.38 -2.75
CA GLU A 255 23.26 12.34 -3.43
C GLU A 255 22.56 13.09 -4.56
N GLN A 256 21.56 12.47 -5.20
CA GLN A 256 20.85 13.05 -6.34
C GLN A 256 19.66 13.92 -5.95
N CYS A 257 19.04 13.66 -4.80
CA CYS A 257 17.76 14.25 -4.42
C CYS A 257 17.73 14.62 -2.94
N ASP A 258 17.11 15.77 -2.64
CA ASP A 258 16.75 16.15 -1.27
C ASP A 258 15.58 15.27 -0.80
N ILE A 259 15.89 14.10 -0.27
CA ILE A 259 14.88 13.19 0.30
C ILE A 259 14.35 13.81 1.61
N ASP A 260 13.04 13.86 1.76
CA ASP A 260 12.34 14.32 2.95
C ASP A 260 11.12 13.45 3.28
N SER A 261 10.25 13.91 4.19
CA SER A 261 9.07 13.16 4.63
C SER A 261 7.97 12.97 3.60
N SER A 262 8.06 13.60 2.42
CA SER A 262 7.14 13.36 1.30
C SER A 262 7.50 12.11 0.48
N TRP A 263 8.66 11.51 0.74
CA TRP A 263 9.12 10.33 0.02
C TRP A 263 8.63 9.02 0.66
N CYS A 264 8.21 8.09 -0.20
CA CYS A 264 7.98 6.69 0.11
C CYS A 264 9.02 5.84 -0.64
N LEU A 265 9.98 5.30 0.11
CA LEU A 265 11.00 4.38 -0.40
C LEU A 265 10.46 2.96 -0.25
N VAL A 266 10.02 2.37 -1.35
CA VAL A 266 9.40 1.04 -1.34
C VAL A 266 10.49 -0.02 -1.21
N HIS A 267 10.26 -0.99 -0.33
CA HIS A 267 11.16 -2.07 0.10
C HIS A 267 12.32 -1.59 0.97
N ALA A 268 13.32 -0.94 0.36
CA ALA A 268 14.57 -0.57 1.03
C ALA A 268 15.18 -1.75 1.84
N THR A 269 15.16 -2.96 1.26
CA THR A 269 15.49 -4.21 1.96
C THR A 269 16.98 -4.33 2.24
N HIS A 270 17.82 -4.03 1.24
CA HIS A 270 19.27 -4.19 1.33
C HIS A 270 19.95 -2.89 1.69
N LEU A 271 20.08 -2.61 2.99
CA LEU A 271 20.71 -1.41 3.52
C LEU A 271 21.97 -1.72 4.33
N VAL A 272 22.93 -0.80 4.28
CA VAL A 272 23.99 -0.71 5.29
C VAL A 272 23.63 0.30 6.36
N ASP A 273 24.29 0.25 7.53
CA ASP A 273 23.99 1.11 8.69
C ASP A 273 23.95 2.61 8.37
N THR A 274 24.82 3.07 7.46
CA THR A 274 24.86 4.48 7.03
C THR A 274 23.61 4.86 6.23
N GLU A 275 23.09 3.97 5.37
CA GLU A 275 21.85 4.17 4.62
C GLU A 275 20.63 4.15 5.54
N ILE A 276 20.56 3.20 6.49
CA ILE A 276 19.50 3.12 7.51
C ILE A 276 19.41 4.46 8.26
N ALA A 277 20.55 4.95 8.75
CA ALA A 277 20.61 6.20 9.50
C ALA A 277 20.28 7.43 8.63
N ALA A 278 20.64 7.41 7.35
CA ALA A 278 20.33 8.51 6.44
C ALA A 278 18.83 8.58 6.11
N ILE A 279 18.19 7.44 5.84
CA ILE A 279 16.73 7.39 5.61
C ILE A 279 15.98 7.84 6.88
N ALA A 280 16.38 7.35 8.06
CA ALA A 280 15.74 7.75 9.31
C ALA A 280 15.84 9.28 9.55
N ARG A 281 17.01 9.88 9.25
CA ARG A 281 17.22 11.34 9.36
C ARG A 281 16.45 12.15 8.33
N SER A 282 16.25 11.66 7.10
CA SER A 282 15.48 12.38 6.08
C SER A 282 13.99 12.45 6.44
N GLY A 283 13.51 11.52 7.27
CA GLY A 283 12.10 11.42 7.64
C GLY A 283 11.22 10.81 6.56
N ALA A 284 11.81 10.27 5.49
CA ALA A 284 11.12 9.48 4.49
C ALA A 284 10.43 8.27 5.12
N VAL A 285 9.34 7.84 4.49
CA VAL A 285 8.64 6.61 4.85
C VAL A 285 9.26 5.45 4.07
N VAL A 286 9.55 4.34 4.74
CA VAL A 286 9.86 3.07 4.08
C VAL A 286 8.56 2.29 3.91
N GLY A 287 8.15 2.06 2.66
CA GLY A 287 6.97 1.27 2.31
C GLY A 287 7.34 -0.21 2.23
N LEU A 288 7.05 -0.96 3.29
CA LEU A 288 7.41 -2.37 3.42
C LEU A 288 6.29 -3.25 2.90
N CYS A 289 6.63 -4.32 2.17
CA CYS A 289 5.67 -5.27 1.61
C CYS A 289 6.01 -6.72 2.05
N PRO A 290 5.99 -7.04 3.37
CA PRO A 290 6.55 -8.28 3.91
C PRO A 290 6.09 -9.58 3.24
N SER A 291 4.80 -9.69 2.87
CA SER A 291 4.28 -10.89 2.22
C SER A 291 4.83 -11.06 0.79
N THR A 292 4.92 -9.97 0.02
CA THR A 292 5.53 -9.97 -1.31
C THR A 292 7.04 -10.13 -1.23
N GLU A 293 7.71 -9.42 -0.33
CA GLU A 293 9.17 -9.54 -0.12
C GLU A 293 9.58 -10.97 0.24
N ALA A 294 8.76 -11.65 1.05
CA ALA A 294 8.95 -13.06 1.36
C ALA A 294 8.64 -13.97 0.15
N ASN A 295 7.58 -13.70 -0.61
CA ASN A 295 7.22 -14.48 -1.80
C ASN A 295 8.28 -14.37 -2.91
N LEU A 296 8.85 -13.19 -3.12
CA LEU A 296 9.86 -12.92 -4.15
C LEU A 296 11.29 -13.27 -3.69
N GLY A 297 11.47 -13.49 -2.39
CA GLY A 297 12.75 -13.88 -1.80
C GLY A 297 13.74 -12.72 -1.75
N ASP A 298 13.27 -11.52 -1.44
CA ASP A 298 14.08 -10.29 -1.40
C ASP A 298 15.06 -10.32 -0.22
N GLY A 299 14.54 -10.53 0.99
CA GLY A 299 15.29 -10.47 2.23
C GLY A 299 14.44 -9.94 3.38
N LEU A 300 15.10 -9.51 4.45
CA LEU A 300 14.44 -8.91 5.61
C LEU A 300 14.99 -7.51 5.87
N PHE A 301 14.08 -6.53 5.96
CA PHE A 301 14.40 -5.16 6.31
C PHE A 301 15.02 -5.07 7.73
N PRO A 302 16.03 -4.21 7.97
CA PRO A 302 16.64 -4.02 9.30
C PRO A 302 15.75 -3.20 10.25
N LEU A 303 14.58 -3.76 10.57
CA LEU A 303 13.47 -3.08 11.24
C LEU A 303 13.85 -2.44 12.57
N LYS A 304 14.50 -3.20 13.46
CA LYS A 304 14.81 -2.73 14.81
C LYS A 304 15.71 -1.50 14.77
N SER A 305 16.84 -1.61 14.07
CA SER A 305 17.82 -0.52 13.94
C SER A 305 17.18 0.72 13.32
N PHE A 306 16.33 0.55 12.31
CA PHE A 306 15.62 1.65 11.68
C PHE A 306 14.64 2.35 12.64
N LEU A 307 13.83 1.59 13.39
CA LEU A 307 12.89 2.15 14.36
C LEU A 307 13.60 2.82 15.54
N GLU A 308 14.73 2.28 16.03
CA GLU A 308 15.54 2.89 17.09
C GLU A 308 16.12 4.25 16.69
N LEU A 309 16.31 4.48 15.40
CA LEU A 309 16.74 5.77 14.83
C LEU A 309 15.58 6.72 14.54
N GLY A 310 14.34 6.36 14.89
CA GLY A 310 13.14 7.17 14.63
C GLY A 310 12.64 7.08 13.19
N GLY A 311 13.07 6.06 12.44
CA GLY A 311 12.59 5.79 11.08
C GLY A 311 11.08 5.57 11.02
N ARG A 312 10.47 5.92 9.88
CA ARG A 312 9.04 5.82 9.63
C ARG A 312 8.76 4.70 8.66
N ILE A 313 7.81 3.83 8.98
CA ILE A 313 7.43 2.71 8.12
C ILE A 313 5.95 2.80 7.74
N ALA A 314 5.61 2.19 6.63
CA ALA A 314 4.23 1.88 6.25
C ALA A 314 4.20 0.48 5.61
N ILE A 315 2.98 -0.03 5.37
CA ILE A 315 2.80 -1.37 4.78
C ILE A 315 2.08 -1.30 3.43
N GLY A 316 2.56 -2.08 2.48
CA GLY A 316 1.96 -2.30 1.18
C GLY A 316 1.64 -3.78 0.97
N SER A 317 0.65 -4.08 0.13
CA SER A 317 0.39 -5.47 -0.31
C SER A 317 0.98 -5.80 -1.68
N ASP A 318 1.46 -4.79 -2.40
CA ASP A 318 2.30 -4.90 -3.60
C ASP A 318 1.74 -5.85 -4.67
N SER A 319 2.29 -7.08 -4.77
CA SER A 319 1.90 -8.08 -5.77
C SER A 319 0.58 -8.78 -5.44
N HIS A 320 0.04 -8.51 -4.25
CA HIS A 320 -1.24 -8.98 -3.75
C HIS A 320 -1.34 -10.50 -3.59
N VAL A 321 -0.21 -11.15 -3.32
CA VAL A 321 -0.15 -12.55 -2.87
C VAL A 321 -0.84 -12.72 -1.52
N SER A 322 -0.71 -11.71 -0.64
CA SER A 322 -1.60 -11.47 0.49
C SER A 322 -2.23 -10.08 0.37
N ILE A 323 -3.47 -9.95 0.83
CA ILE A 323 -4.12 -8.66 1.07
C ILE A 323 -4.63 -8.73 2.51
N ASN A 324 -3.77 -8.42 3.47
CA ASN A 324 -4.14 -8.41 4.88
C ASN A 324 -3.14 -7.54 5.68
N PRO A 325 -3.53 -6.36 6.16
CA PRO A 325 -2.60 -5.47 6.87
C PRO A 325 -2.01 -6.12 8.12
N PHE A 326 -2.78 -6.99 8.80
CA PHE A 326 -2.34 -7.65 10.02
C PHE A 326 -1.36 -8.78 9.75
N GLU A 327 -1.44 -9.42 8.57
CA GLU A 327 -0.44 -10.39 8.12
C GLU A 327 0.88 -9.69 7.78
N GLU A 328 0.84 -8.54 7.11
CA GLU A 328 2.05 -7.74 6.83
C GLU A 328 2.77 -7.38 8.14
N LEU A 329 2.06 -6.80 9.11
CA LEU A 329 2.66 -6.44 10.40
C LEU A 329 3.15 -7.66 11.19
N ARG A 330 2.45 -8.80 11.09
CA ARG A 330 2.86 -10.06 11.74
C ARG A 330 4.17 -10.56 11.17
N TRP A 331 4.30 -10.64 9.85
CA TRP A 331 5.51 -11.14 9.20
C TRP A 331 6.68 -10.17 9.28
N LEU A 332 6.40 -8.87 9.31
CA LEU A 332 7.41 -7.86 9.61
C LEU A 332 8.06 -8.10 10.98
N GLU A 333 7.28 -8.40 12.01
CA GLU A 333 7.83 -8.79 13.33
C GLU A 333 8.45 -10.19 13.31
N TYR A 334 7.76 -11.19 12.74
CA TYR A 334 8.19 -12.59 12.82
C TYR A 334 9.50 -12.84 12.08
N GLY A 335 9.74 -12.19 10.93
CA GLY A 335 11.03 -12.26 10.25
C GLY A 335 12.18 -11.82 11.15
N GLN A 336 11.99 -10.74 11.92
CA GLN A 336 12.99 -10.27 12.87
C GLN A 336 13.18 -11.25 14.04
N ARG A 337 12.09 -11.84 14.56
CA ARG A 337 12.17 -12.85 15.62
C ARG A 337 12.99 -14.07 15.20
N LEU A 338 12.79 -14.53 13.95
CA LEU A 338 13.50 -15.68 13.41
C LEU A 338 15.00 -15.43 13.31
N ILE A 339 15.42 -14.26 12.82
CA ILE A 339 16.84 -13.90 12.72
C ILE A 339 17.47 -13.67 14.12
N THR A 340 16.78 -12.93 14.98
CA THR A 340 17.35 -12.47 16.27
C THR A 340 17.15 -13.44 17.42
N GLN A 341 16.37 -14.51 17.21
CA GLN A 341 15.94 -15.47 18.24
C GLN A 341 15.34 -14.79 19.48
N SER A 342 14.72 -13.63 19.28
CA SER A 342 14.16 -12.78 20.33
C SER A 342 12.69 -12.49 20.05
N ARG A 343 11.94 -12.08 21.08
CA ARG A 343 10.52 -11.71 20.96
C ARG A 343 10.36 -10.19 21.14
N ASN A 344 9.30 -9.64 20.56
CA ASN A 344 8.92 -8.22 20.69
C ASN A 344 9.97 -7.27 20.13
N VAL A 345 10.45 -7.54 18.91
CA VAL A 345 11.57 -6.82 18.30
C VAL A 345 11.15 -5.40 17.90
N ALA A 346 9.95 -5.22 17.35
CA ALA A 346 9.42 -3.92 16.95
C ALA A 346 8.84 -3.07 18.11
N ALA A 347 8.92 -3.56 19.36
CA ALA A 347 8.44 -2.86 20.55
C ALA A 347 9.44 -1.77 21.02
N VAL A 348 9.75 -0.82 20.13
CA VAL A 348 10.72 0.26 20.36
C VAL A 348 10.03 1.49 20.97
N SER A 349 8.93 1.94 20.38
CA SER A 349 8.19 3.14 20.83
C SER A 349 7.31 2.90 22.05
N ARG A 350 6.92 1.64 22.29
CA ARG A 350 6.02 1.21 23.36
C ARG A 350 6.17 -0.30 23.61
N PRO A 351 5.76 -0.81 24.79
CA PRO A 351 5.93 -2.22 25.14
C PRO A 351 5.01 -3.19 24.36
N GLN A 352 3.88 -2.72 23.82
CA GLN A 352 3.00 -3.54 22.98
C GLN A 352 3.48 -3.56 21.54
N THR A 353 4.03 -4.70 21.10
CA THR A 353 4.60 -4.88 19.75
C THR A 353 3.61 -4.56 18.64
N GLY A 354 2.41 -5.11 18.69
CA GLY A 354 1.40 -4.94 17.65
C GLY A 354 0.88 -3.51 17.61
N ARG A 355 0.68 -2.89 18.78
CA ARG A 355 0.32 -1.48 18.84
C ARG A 355 1.42 -0.56 18.32
N SER A 356 2.70 -0.86 18.59
CA SER A 356 3.85 -0.11 18.07
C SER A 356 3.85 -0.12 16.54
N LEU A 357 3.71 -1.32 15.96
CA LEU A 357 3.66 -1.52 14.51
C LEU A 357 2.44 -0.85 13.86
N PHE A 358 1.26 -1.00 14.47
CA PHE A 358 0.03 -0.39 13.96
C PHE A 358 0.09 1.13 13.94
N ASP A 359 0.57 1.76 15.03
CA ASP A 359 0.71 3.23 15.09
C ASP A 359 1.71 3.75 14.05
N GLN A 360 2.82 3.03 13.84
CA GLN A 360 3.80 3.38 12.81
C GLN A 360 3.21 3.26 11.41
N ALA A 361 2.57 2.13 11.09
CA ALA A 361 1.93 1.90 9.81
C ALA A 361 0.80 2.90 9.51
N LEU A 362 0.05 3.31 10.53
CA LEU A 362 -0.98 4.35 10.41
C LEU A 362 -0.36 5.71 10.08
N ALA A 363 0.66 6.13 10.83
CA ALA A 363 1.31 7.42 10.66
C ALA A 363 2.10 7.52 9.34
N GLY A 364 2.94 6.53 9.03
CA GLY A 364 3.67 6.46 7.77
C GLY A 364 2.74 6.27 6.58
N GLY A 365 1.67 5.50 6.76
CA GLY A 365 0.63 5.29 5.76
C GLY A 365 -0.04 6.58 5.30
N ALA A 366 -0.40 7.44 6.26
CA ALA A 366 -0.95 8.76 5.94
C ALA A 366 0.03 9.60 5.10
N LEU A 367 1.29 9.69 5.52
CA LEU A 367 2.32 10.47 4.83
C LEU A 367 2.57 9.96 3.39
N ALA A 368 2.80 8.66 3.21
CA ALA A 368 3.03 8.05 1.91
C ALA A 368 1.83 8.22 0.95
N CYS A 369 0.61 8.30 1.49
CA CYS A 369 -0.60 8.56 0.72
C CYS A 369 -0.88 10.06 0.47
N GLY A 370 -0.01 10.99 0.93
CA GLY A 370 -0.23 12.43 0.80
C GLY A 370 -1.37 12.95 1.68
N ARG A 371 -1.57 12.33 2.85
CA ARG A 371 -2.68 12.61 3.77
C ARG A 371 -2.17 12.95 5.16
N GLN A 372 -3.05 13.58 5.93
CA GLN A 372 -2.84 13.82 7.34
C GLN A 372 -3.18 12.57 8.14
N ASN A 373 -2.43 12.29 9.21
CA ASN A 373 -2.79 11.26 10.19
C ASN A 373 -3.86 11.80 11.14
N ASP A 374 -5.07 12.01 10.62
CA ASP A 374 -6.18 12.66 11.32
C ASP A 374 -7.41 11.77 11.50
N GLN A 375 -7.29 10.46 11.31
CA GLN A 375 -8.40 9.53 11.52
C GLN A 375 -8.77 9.45 13.01
N LEU A 376 -10.06 9.23 13.28
CA LEU A 376 -10.62 9.08 14.63
C LEU A 376 -10.27 10.23 15.61
N ARG A 377 -10.35 11.46 15.10
CA ARG A 377 -10.40 12.70 15.88
C ARG A 377 -11.37 13.69 15.26
N GLU A 378 -11.72 14.73 16.01
CA GLU A 378 -12.56 15.81 15.50
C GLU A 378 -11.95 16.47 14.26
N GLY A 379 -12.78 16.74 13.25
CA GLY A 379 -12.38 17.26 11.93
C GLY A 379 -11.78 16.21 10.98
N GLY A 380 -11.40 15.05 11.52
CA GLY A 380 -10.75 13.95 10.82
C GLY A 380 -11.59 13.24 9.77
N LEU A 381 -10.94 12.44 8.93
CA LEU A 381 -11.64 11.56 7.99
C LEU A 381 -12.43 10.47 8.72
N ALA A 382 -13.65 10.21 8.25
CA ALA A 382 -14.50 9.11 8.73
C ALA A 382 -14.14 7.80 8.01
N ASP A 383 -12.92 7.33 8.26
CA ASP A 383 -12.38 6.06 7.77
C ASP A 383 -12.06 5.18 8.97
N LEU A 384 -12.85 4.13 9.17
CA LEU A 384 -12.78 3.31 10.38
C LEU A 384 -13.14 1.86 10.11
N VAL A 385 -12.66 0.98 10.99
CA VAL A 385 -12.96 -0.44 11.01
C VAL A 385 -13.64 -0.75 12.34
N VAL A 386 -14.78 -1.43 12.27
CA VAL A 386 -15.51 -1.98 13.41
C VAL A 386 -15.19 -3.46 13.51
N LEU A 387 -14.73 -3.89 14.67
CA LEU A 387 -14.48 -5.30 14.94
C LEU A 387 -15.73 -5.97 15.51
N ASP A 388 -15.85 -7.26 15.23
CA ASP A 388 -16.83 -8.15 15.84
C ASP A 388 -16.42 -8.46 17.29
N ASP A 389 -17.11 -7.84 18.24
CA ASP A 389 -16.90 -8.02 19.68
C ASP A 389 -17.11 -9.46 20.14
N ASP A 390 -17.96 -10.22 19.44
CA ASP A 390 -18.30 -11.60 19.79
C ASP A 390 -17.30 -12.61 19.20
N SER A 391 -16.31 -12.13 18.45
CA SER A 391 -15.27 -12.99 17.90
C SER A 391 -14.49 -13.70 19.00
N PRO A 392 -14.35 -15.05 18.93
CA PRO A 392 -13.50 -15.81 19.84
C PRO A 392 -12.04 -15.32 19.88
N MET A 393 -11.57 -14.68 18.80
CA MET A 393 -10.23 -14.11 18.73
C MET A 393 -10.02 -12.95 19.71
N LEU A 394 -11.08 -12.23 20.07
CA LEU A 394 -11.02 -11.09 20.99
C LEU A 394 -11.44 -11.47 22.41
N ALA A 395 -11.85 -12.72 22.65
CA ALA A 395 -12.26 -13.20 23.97
C ALA A 395 -11.11 -13.05 24.99
N GLY A 396 -11.38 -12.38 26.11
CA GLY A 396 -10.40 -12.14 27.17
C GLY A 396 -9.38 -11.02 26.87
N HIS A 397 -9.41 -10.43 25.68
CA HIS A 397 -8.61 -9.25 25.37
C HIS A 397 -9.27 -7.98 25.92
N THR A 398 -8.45 -6.97 26.17
CA THR A 398 -8.91 -5.62 26.54
C THR A 398 -8.33 -4.59 25.58
N SER A 399 -8.65 -3.30 25.77
CA SER A 399 -8.03 -2.20 25.01
C SER A 399 -6.50 -2.25 25.00
N LYS A 400 -5.87 -2.82 26.03
CA LYS A 400 -4.40 -3.00 26.06
C LYS A 400 -3.86 -4.01 25.07
N SER A 401 -4.69 -4.91 24.55
CA SER A 401 -4.26 -6.07 23.76
C SER A 401 -5.07 -6.34 22.49
N PHE A 402 -6.12 -5.57 22.20
CA PHE A 402 -6.94 -5.79 20.99
C PHE A 402 -6.10 -5.75 19.71
N VAL A 403 -5.22 -4.76 19.55
CA VAL A 403 -4.35 -4.66 18.37
C VAL A 403 -3.35 -5.82 18.30
N ASP A 404 -2.79 -6.23 19.44
CA ASP A 404 -1.90 -7.39 19.49
C ASP A 404 -2.63 -8.68 19.10
N ALA A 405 -3.90 -8.82 19.51
CA ALA A 405 -4.74 -9.96 19.12
C ALA A 405 -4.99 -9.99 17.61
N LEU A 406 -5.38 -8.85 17.02
CA LEU A 406 -5.56 -8.69 15.57
C LEU A 406 -4.30 -9.12 14.81
N ILE A 407 -3.15 -8.61 15.22
CA ILE A 407 -1.89 -8.86 14.50
C ILE A 407 -1.40 -10.28 14.74
N PHE A 408 -1.39 -10.81 15.96
CA PHE A 408 -0.65 -12.05 16.26
C PHE A 408 -1.51 -13.30 16.48
N SER A 409 -2.84 -13.18 16.52
CA SER A 409 -3.72 -14.29 16.93
C SER A 409 -4.76 -14.69 15.88
N GLY A 410 -4.87 -13.94 14.78
CA GLY A 410 -5.93 -14.15 13.79
C GLY A 410 -5.67 -15.27 12.79
N PHE A 411 -6.65 -16.17 12.67
CA PHE A 411 -6.92 -17.02 11.51
C PHE A 411 -7.97 -16.35 10.60
N THR A 412 -9.14 -16.02 11.15
CA THR A 412 -10.16 -15.17 10.52
C THR A 412 -10.15 -13.80 11.18
N LEU A 413 -10.08 -12.73 10.38
CA LEU A 413 -10.13 -11.36 10.91
C LEU A 413 -11.54 -11.06 11.47
N PRO A 414 -11.66 -10.48 12.68
CA PRO A 414 -12.95 -10.18 13.29
C PRO A 414 -13.49 -8.85 12.77
N ILE A 415 -13.58 -8.66 11.46
CA ILE A 415 -14.07 -7.39 10.87
C ILE A 415 -15.57 -7.50 10.69
N ASP A 416 -16.33 -6.65 11.39
CA ASP A 416 -17.78 -6.50 11.21
C ASP A 416 -18.07 -5.49 10.10
N ARG A 417 -17.52 -4.28 10.22
CA ARG A 417 -17.79 -3.18 9.28
C ARG A 417 -16.55 -2.40 8.92
N VAL A 418 -16.55 -1.84 7.72
CA VAL A 418 -15.54 -0.87 7.27
C VAL A 418 -16.24 0.33 6.66
N MET A 419 -15.88 1.51 7.13
CA MET A 419 -16.36 2.79 6.63
C MET A 419 -15.24 3.50 5.91
N VAL A 420 -15.56 4.07 4.75
CA VAL A 420 -14.69 5.01 4.02
C VAL A 420 -15.52 6.20 3.61
N ASP A 421 -15.03 7.40 3.92
CA ASP A 421 -15.69 8.66 3.58
C ASP A 421 -17.13 8.73 4.14
N GLY A 422 -17.32 8.22 5.36
CA GLY A 422 -18.62 8.22 6.02
C GLY A 422 -19.62 7.18 5.49
N GLN A 423 -19.21 6.33 4.53
CA GLN A 423 -20.04 5.32 3.88
C GLN A 423 -19.57 3.92 4.25
N TRP A 424 -20.49 3.06 4.69
CA TRP A 424 -20.20 1.65 4.92
C TRP A 424 -19.91 0.94 3.60
N ARG A 425 -18.78 0.22 3.53
CA ARG A 425 -18.33 -0.58 2.39
C ARG A 425 -18.35 -2.08 2.67
N VAL A 426 -18.16 -2.42 3.94
CA VAL A 426 -18.28 -3.77 4.50
C VAL A 426 -19.29 -3.71 5.63
N VAL A 427 -20.22 -4.67 5.66
CA VAL A 427 -21.22 -4.84 6.71
C VAL A 427 -21.39 -6.32 7.02
N ASN A 428 -21.40 -6.68 8.31
CA ASN A 428 -21.43 -8.06 8.78
C ASN A 428 -20.32 -8.93 8.15
N GLY A 429 -19.11 -8.37 8.01
CA GLY A 429 -17.95 -9.02 7.39
C GLY A 429 -18.03 -9.19 5.88
N HIS A 430 -19.07 -8.68 5.21
CA HIS A 430 -19.27 -8.84 3.77
C HIS A 430 -19.20 -7.50 3.03
N ARG A 431 -18.47 -7.48 1.91
CA ARG A 431 -18.47 -6.33 0.99
C ARG A 431 -19.83 -6.19 0.34
N LEU A 432 -20.29 -4.95 0.16
CA LEU A 432 -21.57 -4.68 -0.50
C LEU A 432 -21.58 -5.04 -2.00
N ASP A 433 -20.41 -5.10 -2.63
CA ASP A 433 -20.28 -5.33 -4.08
C ASP A 433 -19.71 -6.70 -4.46
N ALA A 434 -19.53 -7.60 -3.48
CA ALA A 434 -18.79 -8.86 -3.59
C ALA A 434 -19.19 -9.73 -4.80
N GLU A 435 -20.50 -9.92 -5.00
CA GLU A 435 -21.01 -10.80 -6.08
C GLU A 435 -20.67 -10.23 -7.47
N SER A 436 -20.95 -8.94 -7.68
CA SER A 436 -20.72 -8.30 -8.97
C SER A 436 -19.23 -8.16 -9.31
N ALA A 437 -18.40 -7.76 -8.33
CA ALA A 437 -16.96 -7.64 -8.51
C ALA A 437 -16.31 -9.01 -8.71
N GLY A 438 -16.69 -10.00 -7.90
CA GLY A 438 -16.17 -11.36 -7.97
C GLY A 438 -16.50 -12.05 -9.29
N SER A 439 -17.71 -11.87 -9.80
CA SER A 439 -18.12 -12.43 -11.10
C SER A 439 -17.34 -11.83 -12.27
N ALA A 440 -17.17 -10.50 -12.28
CA ALA A 440 -16.37 -9.80 -13.30
C ALA A 440 -14.90 -10.21 -13.26
N TYR A 441 -14.32 -10.28 -12.06
CA TYR A 441 -12.95 -10.76 -11.84
C TYR A 441 -12.77 -12.20 -12.32
N ALA A 442 -13.66 -13.11 -11.94
CA ALA A 442 -13.57 -14.52 -12.33
C ALA A 442 -13.60 -14.69 -13.85
N ALA A 443 -14.46 -13.95 -14.55
CA ALA A 443 -14.52 -13.97 -16.02
C ALA A 443 -13.19 -13.52 -16.65
N VAL A 444 -12.60 -12.43 -16.13
CA VAL A 444 -11.31 -11.92 -16.61
C VAL A 444 -10.17 -12.88 -16.30
N ALA A 445 -10.08 -13.39 -15.06
CA ALA A 445 -9.05 -14.33 -14.64
C ALA A 445 -9.06 -15.61 -15.50
N GLN A 446 -10.25 -16.16 -15.76
CA GLN A 446 -10.40 -17.33 -16.62
C GLN A 446 -9.98 -17.05 -18.07
N LYS A 447 -10.33 -15.88 -18.61
CA LYS A 447 -9.90 -15.45 -19.96
C LYS A 447 -8.37 -15.37 -20.05
N LEU A 448 -7.73 -14.71 -19.09
CA LEU A 448 -6.28 -14.51 -19.06
C LEU A 448 -5.52 -15.82 -18.86
N ASN A 449 -6.04 -16.73 -18.03
CA ASN A 449 -5.41 -18.03 -17.79
C ASN A 449 -5.55 -18.98 -18.98
N ARG A 450 -6.69 -19.00 -19.68
CA ARG A 450 -6.84 -19.81 -20.91
C ARG A 450 -5.87 -19.36 -22.00
N ALA A 451 -5.70 -18.06 -22.18
CA ALA A 451 -4.77 -17.49 -23.13
C ALA A 451 -3.28 -17.74 -22.79
N ALA A 452 -2.96 -18.22 -21.58
CA ALA A 452 -1.60 -18.63 -21.22
C ALA A 452 -1.33 -20.13 -21.50
N ALA A 453 -2.39 -20.93 -21.64
CA ALA A 453 -2.30 -22.37 -21.89
C ALA A 453 -2.38 -22.75 -23.39
N SER A 454 -2.79 -21.80 -24.24
CA SER A 454 -2.75 -21.87 -25.70
C SER A 454 -1.46 -21.26 -26.23
#